data_AF-A0A2P4SCI1-F1
#
_entry.id   AF-A0A2P4SCI1-F1
#
_cell.length_a   1.000
_cell.length_b   1.000
_cell.length_c   1.000
_cell.angle_alpha   90.00
_cell.angle_beta   90.00
_cell.angle_gamma   90.00
#
_symmetry.space_group_name_H-M   'P 1'
#
loop_
_entity.id
_entity.type
_entity.pdbx_description
1 polymer ?
#
loop_
_entity_poly.entity_id
_entity_poly.type
_entity_poly.pdbx_seq_one_letter_code
_entity_poly.pdbx_strand_id
1 'polypeptide(L)' 'MPELEKKLKEELECNARIIACRFPFPCWIPDHTTGEGIDTVWAYDLKHSGGFEAKKLEITPERES' A
#
# COMPACT_ATOMS: atom_id res chain seq x y z
N MET A 1 8.01 -0.93 -11.05
CA MET A 1 8.85 -2.13 -10.83
C MET A 1 7.93 -3.33 -11.02
N PRO A 2 7.53 -3.62 -12.26
CA PRO A 2 6.42 -4.53 -12.53
C PRO A 2 6.73 -5.97 -12.15
N GLU A 3 8.00 -6.37 -12.15
CA GLU A 3 8.43 -7.73 -11.81
C GLU A 3 8.24 -8.04 -10.32
N LEU A 4 8.55 -7.09 -9.43
CA LEU A 4 8.34 -7.26 -7.99
C LEU A 4 6.84 -7.33 -7.68
N GLU A 5 6.05 -6.46 -8.31
CA GLU A 5 4.60 -6.44 -8.23
C GLU A 5 3.98 -7.75 -8.74
N LYS A 6 4.53 -8.34 -9.81
CA LYS A 6 4.07 -9.63 -10.31
C LYS A 6 4.41 -10.75 -9.35
N LYS A 7 5.66 -10.81 -8.88
CA LYS A 7 6.11 -11.84 -7.93
C LYS A 7 5.32 -11.79 -6.62
N LEU A 8 5.04 -10.61 -6.09
CA LEU A 8 4.23 -10.48 -4.87
C LEU A 8 2.81 -11.01 -5.08
N LYS A 9 2.20 -10.80 -6.25
CA LYS A 9 0.87 -11.38 -6.57
C LYS A 9 0.90 -12.90 -6.72
N GLU A 10 1.99 -13.46 -7.25
CA GLU A 10 2.14 -14.90 -7.46
C GLU A 10 2.50 -15.64 -6.16
N GLU A 11 3.32 -15.02 -5.31
CA GLU A 11 3.87 -15.66 -4.10
C GLU A 11 3.03 -15.43 -2.84
N LEU A 12 2.25 -14.34 -2.76
CA LEU A 12 1.50 -14.01 -1.55
C LEU A 12 0.11 -14.66 -1.55
N GLU A 13 -0.17 -15.36 -0.45
CA GLU A 13 -1.46 -15.99 -0.22
C GLU A 13 -2.57 -14.98 0.13
N CYS A 14 -3.82 -15.40 -0.06
CA CYS A 14 -4.98 -14.66 0.39
C CYS A 14 -4.85 -14.31 1.87
N ASN A 15 -5.03 -13.02 2.20
CA ASN A 15 -4.87 -12.44 3.53
C ASN A 15 -3.44 -11.98 3.91
N ALA A 16 -2.51 -11.93 2.96
CA ALA A 16 -1.20 -11.32 3.17
C ALA A 16 -1.27 -9.78 3.18
N ARG A 17 -0.44 -9.16 4.03
CA ARG A 17 -0.26 -7.71 4.08
C ARG A 17 1.17 -7.34 3.71
N ILE A 18 1.31 -6.45 2.73
CA ILE A 18 2.60 -5.92 2.30
C ILE A 18 2.78 -4.54 2.90
N ILE A 19 3.96 -4.28 3.47
CA ILE A 19 4.35 -2.97 3.96
C ILE A 19 5.51 -2.47 3.10
N ALA A 20 5.34 -1.32 2.44
CA ALA A 20 6.39 -0.65 1.71
C ALA A 20 6.78 0.63 2.45
N CYS A 21 8.05 0.81 2.78
CA CYS A 21 8.59 2.06 3.32
C CYS A 21 9.40 2.74 2.21
N ARG A 22 9.26 4.07 2.06
CA ARG A 22 10.00 4.92 1.09
C ARG A 22 9.65 4.78 -0.39
N PHE A 23 9.26 3.59 -0.84
CA PHE A 23 8.93 3.33 -2.24
C PHE A 23 7.53 2.71 -2.38
N PRO A 24 6.50 3.50 -2.76
CA PRO A 24 5.20 2.95 -3.05
C PRO A 24 5.23 2.17 -4.36
N PHE A 25 4.40 1.13 -4.44
CA PHE A 25 4.15 0.43 -5.69
C PHE A 25 3.20 1.26 -6.57
N PRO A 26 3.54 1.53 -7.85
CA PRO A 26 2.74 2.40 -8.70
C PRO A 26 1.45 1.74 -9.19
N CYS A 27 1.39 0.40 -9.34
CA CYS A 27 0.19 -0.29 -9.78
C CYS A 27 -0.66 -0.82 -8.62
N TRP A 28 -0.25 -0.63 -7.37
CA TRP A 28 -0.97 -1.13 -6.20
C TRP A 28 -1.55 0.01 -5.39
N ILE A 29 -2.73 -0.20 -4.81
CA ILE A 29 -3.42 0.80 -4.00
C ILE A 29 -3.22 0.44 -2.53
N PRO A 30 -2.59 1.34 -1.75
CA PRO A 30 -2.41 1.13 -0.32
C PRO A 30 -3.77 1.19 0.39
N ASP A 31 -4.03 0.22 1.27
CA ASP A 31 -5.18 0.23 2.18
C ASP A 31 -4.95 1.25 3.31
N HIS A 32 -3.69 1.44 3.71
CA HIS A 32 -3.29 2.40 4.72
C HIS A 32 -1.96 3.07 4.37
N THR A 33 -1.82 4.35 4.67
CA THR A 33 -0.57 5.09 4.51
C THR A 33 -0.26 5.84 5.78
N THR A 34 0.96 5.69 6.30
CA THR A 34 1.40 6.30 7.56
C THR A 34 2.80 6.88 7.41
N GLY A 35 3.06 8.04 8.00
CA GLY A 35 4.34 8.74 7.89
C GLY A 35 4.28 9.99 7.01
N GLU A 36 5.32 10.81 7.13
CA GLU A 36 5.40 12.11 6.47
C GLU A 36 6.69 12.21 5.64
N GLY A 37 6.57 12.71 4.41
CA GLY A 37 7.69 12.87 3.49
C GLY A 37 8.35 11.54 3.10
N ILE A 38 9.65 11.42 3.35
CA ILE A 38 10.44 10.26 2.94
C ILE A 38 10.15 9.00 3.76
N ASP A 39 9.65 9.17 4.99
CA ASP A 39 9.31 8.07 5.90
C ASP A 39 7.84 7.63 5.74
N THR A 40 7.22 8.00 4.62
CA THR A 40 5.90 7.47 4.27
C THR A 40 5.99 5.96 4.07
N VAL A 41 5.03 5.27 4.67
CA VAL A 41 4.84 3.82 4.68
C VAL A 41 3.48 3.53 4.09
N TRP A 42 3.40 2.52 3.23
CA TRP A 42 2.21 2.08 2.54
C TRP A 42 1.92 0.63 2.91
N ALA A 43 0.73 0.37 3.44
CA ALA A 43 0.25 -0.97 3.74
C ALA A 43 -0.76 -1.41 2.67
N TYR A 44 -0.51 -2.55 2.04
CA TYR A 44 -1.37 -3.15 1.03
C TYR A 44 -1.93 -4.45 1.59
N ASP A 45 -3.25 -4.51 1.78
CA ASP A 45 -3.93 -5.69 2.32
C ASP A 45 -4.56 -6.51 1.19
N LEU A 46 -4.12 -7.76 1.02
CA LEU A 46 -4.65 -8.66 0.00
C LEU A 46 -5.87 -9.41 0.57
N LYS A 47 -7.02 -8.74 0.66
CA LYS A 47 -8.28 -9.33 1.14
C LYS A 47 -8.92 -10.20 0.07
N HIS A 48 -9.25 -11.44 0.40
CA HIS A 48 -9.98 -12.35 -0.48
C HIS A 48 -11.49 -12.09 -0.41
N SER A 49 -11.94 -10.94 -0.90
CA SER A 49 -13.37 -10.70 -1.18
C SER A 49 -13.56 -9.32 -1.81
N GLY A 50 -13.66 -9.31 -3.14
CA GLY A 50 -14.41 -8.31 -3.91
C GLY A 50 -14.04 -6.84 -3.70
N GLY A 51 -13.17 -6.33 -4.57
CA GLY A 51 -13.02 -4.90 -4.80
C GLY A 51 -11.65 -4.38 -4.40
N PHE A 52 -10.81 -4.18 -5.41
CA PHE A 52 -9.69 -3.25 -5.31
C PHE A 52 -10.29 -1.84 -5.29
N GLU A 53 -10.86 -1.45 -4.17
CA GLU A 53 -11.52 -0.15 -4.02
C GLU A 53 -10.44 0.92 -3.98
N ALA A 54 -10.37 1.70 -5.05
CA ALA A 54 -9.48 2.85 -5.20
C ALA A 54 -9.90 3.98 -4.26
N LYS A 55 -9.65 3.80 -2.96
CA LYS A 55 -9.83 4.87 -1.98
C LYS A 55 -8.54 5.67 -1.97
N LYS A 56 -8.53 6.74 -2.77
CA LYS A 56 -7.57 7.86 -2.64
C LYS A 56 -7.76 8.45 -1.25
N LEU A 57 -7.10 7.89 -0.24
CA LEU A 57 -7.10 8.47 1.10
C LEU A 57 -6.08 9.60 1.08
N GLU A 58 -6.60 10.81 0.95
CA GLU A 58 -5.84 12.05 1.03
C GLU A 58 -5.25 12.15 2.43
N ILE A 59 -3.96 11.83 2.53
CA ILE A 59 -3.14 12.10 3.70
C ILE A 59 -3.18 13.59 4.01
N THR A 60 -3.90 13.93 5.08
CA THR A 60 -3.86 15.26 5.68
C THR A 60 -2.72 15.22 6.70
N PRO A 61 -1.64 16.00 6.56
CA PRO A 61 -0.66 16.10 7.62
C PRO A 61 -1.30 16.82 8.80
N GLU A 62 -1.44 16.09 9.90
CA GLU A 62 -1.87 16.61 11.17
C GLU A 62 -0.83 17.57 11.73
N ARG A 63 -1.34 18.73 12.10
CA ARG A 63 -0.64 19.91 12.58
C ARG A 63 -0.16 19.70 14.01
N GLU A 64 1.16 19.67 14.19
CA GLU A 64 1.86 19.98 15.45
C GLU A 64 2.96 20.99 15.05
N SER A 65 3.02 22.26 15.44
CA SER A 65 2.66 22.96 16.67
C SER A 65 2.38 24.46 16.39
#